data_AF-A0A3M0YXV0-F1
#
_entry.id   AF-A0A3M0YXV0-F1
#
_cell.length_a   1.000
_cell.length_b   1.000
_cell.length_c   1.000
_cell.angle_alpha   90.00
_cell.angle_beta   90.00
_cell.angle_gamma   90.00
#
_symmetry.space_group_name_H-M   'P 1'
#
loop_
_entity.id
_entity.type
_entity.pdbx_description
1 polymer ?
#
loop_
_entity_poly.entity_id
_entity_poly.type
_entity_poly.pdbx_seq_one_letter_code
_entity_poly.pdbx_strand_id
1 'polypeptide(L)'
;AYSLVAELIAQYASNQGVTILDINHTIPADLHDKIKDYPVEDLVGLFHCGNTAPNRLKNPEMKYQVIMKRLMEPESKPDITRGTIEGQIDASPITVFQVHGSGDNLRAYICEGEFLDLDPRTFGCTGTAYIPGFARFYRHVLLGRFHHHAAVAFDHVGDVIYDALKLLGVSEIYTPNPEYMPYPGENPFSTGFAAAEAICNCDCGCHDEEEHDDHGCCCN
;
A
#
# COMPACT_ATOMS: atom_id res chain seq x y z
N ALA A 1 -14.92 15.18 -0.40
CA ALA A 1 -15.79 14.45 0.56
C ALA A 1 -15.23 13.05 0.85
N TYR A 2 -15.01 12.19 -0.15
CA TYR A 2 -14.55 10.82 0.08
C TYR A 2 -13.25 10.68 0.86
N SER A 3 -12.18 11.40 0.46
CA SER A 3 -10.89 11.33 1.15
C SER A 3 -10.97 11.70 2.64
N LEU A 4 -11.80 12.69 3.00
CA LEU A 4 -12.02 13.08 4.40
C LEU A 4 -12.70 11.95 5.20
N VAL A 5 -13.66 11.25 4.60
CA VAL A 5 -14.32 10.11 5.23
C VAL A 5 -13.34 8.96 5.40
N ALA A 6 -12.51 8.68 4.38
CA ALA A 6 -11.47 7.67 4.46
C ALA A 6 -10.44 7.98 5.55
N GLU A 7 -10.00 9.24 5.61
CA GLU A 7 -9.09 9.75 6.64
C GLU A 7 -9.66 9.54 8.04
N LEU A 8 -10.91 9.91 8.26
CA LEU A 8 -11.56 9.80 9.57
C LEU A 8 -11.70 8.33 10.02
N ILE A 9 -12.11 7.43 9.13
CA ILE A 9 -12.21 5.99 9.44
C ILE A 9 -10.82 5.43 9.78
N ALA A 10 -9.80 5.74 8.97
CA ALA A 10 -8.43 5.29 9.20
C ALA A 10 -7.86 5.84 10.52
N GLN A 11 -8.20 7.08 10.88
CA GLN A 11 -7.79 7.71 12.13
C GLN A 11 -8.40 6.99 13.33
N TYR A 12 -9.69 6.65 13.29
CA TYR A 12 -10.32 5.88 14.37
C TYR A 12 -9.83 4.44 14.45
N ALA A 13 -9.59 3.79 13.30
CA ALA A 13 -9.07 2.43 13.27
C ALA A 13 -7.66 2.34 13.86
N SER A 14 -6.80 3.31 13.56
CA SER A 14 -5.40 3.34 14.04
C SER A 14 -5.20 4.01 15.38
N ASN A 15 -6.16 4.81 15.86
CA ASN A 15 -5.99 5.70 17.01
C ASN A 15 -4.72 6.58 16.91
N GLN A 16 -4.34 6.96 15.68
CA GLN A 16 -3.13 7.71 15.36
C GLN A 16 -3.40 8.76 14.29
N GLY A 17 -2.47 9.71 14.14
CA GLY A 17 -2.50 10.65 13.02
C GLY A 17 -2.31 9.90 11.70
N VAL A 18 -3.18 10.18 10.74
CA VAL A 18 -3.18 9.67 9.36
C VAL A 18 -2.78 10.77 8.38
N THR A 19 -2.53 10.43 7.13
CA THR A 19 -2.30 11.41 6.07
C THR A 19 -3.04 11.01 4.80
N ILE A 20 -3.43 11.98 3.98
CA ILE A 20 -3.83 11.72 2.60
C ILE A 20 -2.59 11.78 1.72
N LEU A 21 -2.40 10.79 0.86
CA LEU A 21 -1.34 10.77 -0.15
C LEU A 21 -1.92 10.39 -1.52
N ASP A 22 -1.24 10.85 -2.56
CA ASP A 22 -1.46 10.49 -3.95
C ASP A 22 -0.69 9.21 -4.26
N ILE A 23 -1.36 8.23 -4.84
CA ILE A 23 -0.72 7.13 -5.58
C ILE A 23 -0.14 7.73 -6.86
N ASN A 24 1.17 7.98 -6.86
CA ASN A 24 1.75 8.97 -7.76
C ASN A 24 2.61 8.38 -8.88
N HIS A 25 3.67 7.64 -8.54
CA HIS A 25 4.67 7.21 -9.51
C HIS A 25 5.24 5.82 -9.20
N THR A 26 5.73 5.16 -10.24
CA THR A 26 6.54 3.94 -10.13
C THR A 26 7.94 4.25 -9.64
N ILE A 27 8.55 3.32 -8.91
CA ILE A 27 9.91 3.49 -8.38
C ILE A 27 10.95 2.98 -9.40
N PRO A 28 11.95 3.79 -9.81
CA PRO A 28 13.03 3.33 -10.67
C PRO A 28 13.89 2.25 -9.98
N ALA A 29 14.19 1.14 -10.69
CA ALA A 29 14.94 0.02 -10.13
C ALA A 29 16.38 0.39 -9.69
N ASP A 30 16.93 1.47 -10.23
CA ASP A 30 18.27 1.99 -9.96
C ASP A 30 18.30 3.10 -8.90
N LEU A 31 17.16 3.45 -8.30
CA LEU A 31 17.07 4.52 -7.29
C LEU A 31 17.88 4.20 -6.02
N HIS A 32 17.86 2.94 -5.56
CA HIS A 32 18.56 2.48 -4.36
C HIS A 32 18.75 0.96 -4.36
N ASP A 33 19.83 0.45 -3.77
CA ASP A 33 20.12 -1.00 -3.77
C ASP A 33 19.06 -1.86 -3.08
N LYS A 34 18.47 -1.37 -1.97
CA LYS A 34 17.37 -2.03 -1.24
C LYS A 34 16.15 -2.38 -2.11
N ILE A 35 15.96 -1.72 -3.25
CA ILE A 35 14.83 -2.01 -4.15
C ILE A 35 14.90 -3.45 -4.67
N LYS A 36 16.10 -4.02 -4.79
CA LYS A 36 16.33 -5.39 -5.26
C LYS A 36 15.74 -6.45 -4.32
N ASP A 37 15.43 -6.08 -3.09
CA ASP A 37 14.84 -6.98 -2.09
C ASP A 37 13.31 -7.12 -2.28
N TYR A 38 12.71 -6.34 -3.18
CA TYR A 38 11.26 -6.27 -3.42
C TYR A 38 10.92 -6.48 -4.90
N PRO A 39 9.72 -7.01 -5.22
CA PRO A 39 9.16 -6.92 -6.57
C PRO A 39 8.97 -5.44 -6.94
N VAL A 40 9.75 -4.94 -7.90
CA VAL A 40 9.80 -3.51 -8.23
C VAL A 40 8.44 -2.97 -8.72
N GLU A 41 7.64 -3.83 -9.35
CA GLU A 41 6.29 -3.52 -9.80
C GLU A 41 5.30 -3.28 -8.65
N ASP A 42 5.58 -3.82 -7.47
CA ASP A 42 4.77 -3.65 -6.26
C ASP A 42 5.24 -2.46 -5.40
N LEU A 43 6.31 -1.78 -5.82
CA LEU A 43 6.75 -0.53 -5.21
C LEU A 43 6.02 0.66 -5.83
N VAL A 44 5.54 1.55 -4.96
CA VAL A 44 4.82 2.75 -5.36
C VAL A 44 5.28 3.96 -4.57
N GLY A 45 5.48 5.07 -5.28
CA GLY A 45 5.69 6.37 -4.70
C GLY A 45 4.37 6.95 -4.23
N LEU A 46 4.23 7.14 -2.92
CA LEU A 46 3.14 7.90 -2.32
C LEU A 46 3.63 9.32 -2.04
N PHE A 47 2.82 10.30 -2.41
CA PHE A 47 3.21 11.70 -2.41
C PHE A 47 2.06 12.59 -2.01
N HIS A 48 2.31 13.64 -1.23
CA HIS A 48 1.36 14.70 -1.03
C HIS A 48 2.02 16.04 -1.34
N CYS A 49 1.35 16.82 -2.18
CA CYS A 49 1.85 18.11 -2.63
C CYS A 49 1.69 19.22 -1.57
N GLY A 50 1.03 18.92 -0.45
CA GLY A 50 0.87 19.77 0.71
C GLY A 50 1.50 19.14 1.96
N ASN A 51 0.76 19.11 3.07
CA ASN A 51 1.32 18.74 4.38
C ASN A 51 0.99 17.30 4.77
N THR A 52 1.99 16.59 5.30
CA THR A 52 1.83 15.41 6.16
C THR A 52 2.22 15.81 7.59
N ALA A 53 1.74 15.07 8.59
CA ALA A 53 2.06 15.35 9.98
C ALA A 53 3.60 15.31 10.21
N PRO A 54 4.21 16.36 10.82
CA PRO A 54 5.67 16.44 10.97
C PRO A 54 6.30 15.26 11.70
N ASN A 55 5.56 14.60 12.60
CA ASN A 55 6.02 13.44 13.35
C ASN A 55 6.06 12.14 12.53
N ARG A 56 5.69 12.20 11.25
CA ARG A 56 5.77 11.09 10.28
C ARG A 56 6.82 11.35 9.20
N LEU A 57 7.60 12.42 9.36
CA LEU A 57 8.56 12.89 8.38
C LEU A 57 9.97 12.92 8.98
N LYS A 58 10.95 12.53 8.17
CA LYS A 58 12.37 12.78 8.40
C LYS A 58 12.67 14.23 8.06
N ASN A 59 13.25 14.94 9.03
CA ASN A 59 13.72 16.31 8.87
C ASN A 59 12.66 17.24 8.22
N PRO A 60 11.45 17.35 8.81
CA PRO A 60 10.37 18.15 8.24
C PRO A 60 10.79 19.62 8.13
N GLU A 61 10.60 20.22 6.96
CA GLU A 61 10.95 21.60 6.69
C GLU A 61 9.76 22.37 6.10
N MET A 62 9.47 23.57 6.63
CA MET A 62 8.45 24.45 6.06
C MET A 62 9.00 25.11 4.79
N LYS A 63 8.30 24.95 3.67
CA LYS A 63 8.66 25.48 2.36
C LYS A 63 7.46 26.12 1.65
N TYR A 64 7.42 25.99 0.33
CA TYR A 64 6.37 26.47 -0.55
C TYR A 64 6.02 25.37 -1.57
N GLN A 65 4.79 25.40 -2.07
CA GLN A 65 4.27 24.43 -3.00
C GLN A 65 4.97 24.59 -4.36
N VAL A 66 5.93 23.71 -4.68
CA VAL A 66 6.83 23.84 -5.85
C VAL A 66 6.06 23.90 -7.17
N ILE A 67 4.99 23.12 -7.32
CA ILE A 67 4.19 23.06 -8.55
C ILE A 67 3.42 24.38 -8.72
N MET A 68 2.73 24.83 -7.66
CA MET A 68 1.96 26.06 -7.72
C MET A 68 2.88 27.28 -7.89
N LYS A 69 4.06 27.29 -7.26
CA LYS A 69 5.05 28.37 -7.47
C LYS A 69 5.39 28.49 -8.94
N ARG A 70 5.72 27.37 -9.59
CA ARG A 70 6.07 27.37 -11.02
C ARG A 70 4.92 27.86 -11.91
N LEU A 71 3.67 27.58 -11.52
CA LEU A 71 2.49 27.95 -12.30
C LEU A 71 2.03 29.40 -12.06
N MET A 72 2.02 29.85 -10.81
CA MET A 72 1.39 31.11 -10.39
C MET A 72 2.40 32.22 -10.09
N GLU A 73 3.62 31.86 -9.69
CA GLU A 73 4.69 32.77 -9.26
C GLU A 73 6.04 32.43 -9.95
N PRO A 74 6.09 32.29 -11.29
CA PRO A 74 7.27 31.77 -11.99
C PRO A 74 8.51 32.66 -11.81
N GLU A 75 8.33 33.98 -11.87
CA GLU A 75 9.43 34.95 -11.84
C GLU A 75 9.65 35.60 -10.46
N SER A 76 8.73 35.41 -9.51
CA SER A 76 8.81 36.00 -8.18
C SER A 76 9.32 35.00 -7.13
N LYS A 77 9.75 35.54 -5.99
CA LYS A 77 9.85 34.74 -4.78
C LYS A 77 8.45 34.24 -4.41
N PRO A 78 8.31 33.00 -3.90
CA PRO A 78 7.02 32.47 -3.45
C PRO A 78 6.40 33.46 -2.47
N ASP A 79 5.13 33.83 -2.61
CA ASP A 79 4.36 34.65 -1.67
C ASP A 79 3.04 33.98 -1.33
N ILE A 80 2.21 33.70 -2.35
CA ILE A 80 0.91 33.02 -2.16
C ILE A 80 1.04 31.48 -2.10
N THR A 81 2.22 30.93 -2.40
CA THR A 81 2.47 29.47 -2.44
C THR A 81 3.22 28.93 -1.22
N ARG A 82 3.53 29.78 -0.22
CA ARG A 82 4.24 29.38 1.01
C ARG A 82 3.36 28.54 1.95
N GLY A 83 4.00 27.79 2.86
CA GLY A 83 3.34 27.13 3.98
C GLY A 83 3.16 25.62 3.85
N THR A 84 3.76 25.01 2.83
CA THR A 84 3.86 23.55 2.74
C THR A 84 4.93 23.02 3.68
N ILE A 85 4.83 21.76 4.05
CA ILE A 85 5.89 21.00 4.70
C ILE A 85 6.45 20.04 3.66
N GLU A 86 7.77 19.91 3.61
CA GLU A 86 8.45 18.90 2.81
C GLU A 86 9.23 17.96 3.73
N GLY A 87 9.37 16.70 3.30
CA GLY A 87 10.12 15.69 4.03
C GLY A 87 9.89 14.30 3.46
N GLN A 88 10.88 13.43 3.65
CA GLN A 88 10.74 12.01 3.41
C GLN A 88 9.86 11.40 4.51
N ILE A 89 8.88 10.58 4.14
CA ILE A 89 8.03 9.88 5.11
C ILE A 89 8.86 8.80 5.83
N ASP A 90 8.67 8.69 7.14
CA ASP A 90 9.32 7.71 7.99
C ASP A 90 8.90 6.27 7.63
N ALA A 91 9.85 5.35 7.73
CA ALA A 91 9.59 3.94 7.56
C ALA A 91 8.59 3.43 8.62
N SER A 92 7.58 2.69 8.17
CA SER A 92 6.46 2.28 9.03
C SER A 92 5.59 1.22 8.35
N PRO A 93 4.92 0.34 9.11
CA PRO A 93 3.78 -0.39 8.58
C PRO A 93 2.70 0.59 8.15
N ILE A 94 1.98 0.28 7.08
CA ILE A 94 0.90 1.13 6.59
C ILE A 94 -0.33 0.35 6.16
N THR A 95 -1.49 1.00 6.32
CA THR A 95 -2.74 0.63 5.67
C THR A 95 -3.16 1.77 4.75
N VAL A 96 -3.20 1.50 3.44
CA VAL A 96 -3.70 2.40 2.42
C VAL A 96 -5.17 2.10 2.16
N PHE A 97 -6.01 3.11 2.32
CA PHE A 97 -7.45 2.96 2.34
C PHE A 97 -8.14 4.11 1.59
N GLN A 98 -9.20 3.79 0.86
CA GLN A 98 -10.09 4.81 0.27
C GLN A 98 -11.52 4.29 0.13
N VAL A 99 -12.46 5.23 0.17
CA VAL A 99 -13.86 5.03 -0.20
C VAL A 99 -14.21 5.84 -1.46
N HIS A 100 -15.20 5.39 -2.22
CA HIS A 100 -15.72 6.12 -3.38
C HIS A 100 -17.18 5.77 -3.60
N GLY A 101 -17.98 6.71 -4.10
CA GLY A 101 -19.30 6.42 -4.65
C GLY A 101 -19.27 5.46 -5.86
N SER A 102 -20.31 4.62 -5.96
CA SER A 102 -20.58 3.69 -7.06
C SER A 102 -22.09 3.68 -7.29
N GLY A 103 -22.58 4.60 -8.13
CA GLY A 103 -24.02 4.87 -8.22
C GLY A 103 -24.59 5.33 -6.87
N ASP A 104 -25.62 4.66 -6.38
CA ASP A 104 -26.23 4.90 -5.06
C ASP A 104 -25.50 4.18 -3.90
N ASN A 105 -24.45 3.40 -4.19
CA ASN A 105 -23.69 2.64 -3.21
C ASN A 105 -22.30 3.26 -2.95
N LEU A 106 -21.62 2.73 -1.94
CA LEU A 106 -20.20 2.96 -1.70
C LEU A 106 -19.40 1.72 -2.09
N ARG A 107 -18.17 1.97 -2.53
CA ARG A 107 -17.10 0.98 -2.67
C ARG A 107 -15.86 1.45 -1.94
N ALA A 108 -15.02 0.53 -1.56
CA ALA A 108 -13.81 0.79 -0.82
C ALA A 108 -12.67 -0.12 -1.27
N TYR A 109 -11.44 0.30 -1.04
CA TYR A 109 -10.31 -0.62 -1.05
C TYR A 109 -9.43 -0.46 0.18
N ILE A 110 -8.78 -1.55 0.56
CA ILE A 110 -7.83 -1.64 1.67
C ILE A 110 -6.60 -2.39 1.17
N CYS A 111 -5.42 -1.82 1.33
CA CYS A 111 -4.14 -2.46 1.06
C CYS A 111 -3.21 -2.27 2.26
N GLU A 112 -2.55 -3.32 2.71
CA GLU A 112 -1.50 -3.21 3.73
C GLU A 112 -0.12 -3.35 3.09
N GLY A 113 0.87 -2.72 3.72
CA GLY A 113 2.24 -2.70 3.24
C GLY A 113 3.15 -1.98 4.22
N GLU A 114 4.24 -1.44 3.71
CA GLU A 114 5.18 -0.64 4.51
C GLU A 114 5.77 0.52 3.72
N PHE A 115 6.01 1.65 4.39
CA PHE A 115 6.96 2.64 3.92
C PHE A 115 8.38 2.14 4.17
N LEU A 116 9.19 2.13 3.11
CA LEU A 116 10.59 1.76 3.18
C LEU A 116 11.44 2.94 3.65
N ASP A 117 12.52 2.64 4.37
CA ASP A 117 13.56 3.63 4.65
C ASP A 117 14.44 3.88 3.41
N LEU A 118 13.85 4.62 2.47
CA LEU A 118 14.40 4.93 1.15
C LEU A 118 13.96 6.34 0.72
N ASP A 119 14.93 7.18 0.37
CA ASP A 119 14.67 8.54 -0.12
C ASP A 119 14.25 8.52 -1.60
N PRO A 120 13.01 8.97 -1.94
CA PRO A 120 12.53 9.01 -3.31
C PRO A 120 13.19 10.11 -4.16
N ARG A 121 14.04 10.97 -3.57
CA ARG A 121 14.79 12.05 -4.23
C ARG A 121 13.90 13.02 -5.02
N THR A 122 12.74 13.32 -4.45
CA THR A 122 11.77 14.28 -5.00
C THR A 122 11.28 15.25 -3.93
N PHE A 123 10.53 16.27 -4.34
CA PHE A 123 9.99 17.31 -3.45
C PHE A 123 8.66 16.87 -2.81
N GLY A 124 8.18 17.64 -1.83
CA GLY A 124 6.92 17.41 -1.12
C GLY A 124 7.04 16.47 0.09
N CYS A 125 5.91 15.98 0.59
CA CYS A 125 5.85 14.89 1.55
C CYS A 125 5.76 13.58 0.77
N THR A 126 6.80 12.75 0.82
CA THR A 126 6.90 11.59 -0.09
C THR A 126 7.54 10.39 0.58
N GLY A 127 7.04 9.20 0.27
CA GLY A 127 7.58 7.93 0.72
C GLY A 127 7.49 6.87 -0.35
N THR A 128 8.48 5.97 -0.36
CA THR A 128 8.45 4.76 -1.17
C THR A 128 7.77 3.66 -0.37
N ALA A 129 6.61 3.20 -0.84
CA ALA A 129 5.87 2.13 -0.21
C ALA A 129 6.04 0.82 -0.97
N TYR A 130 6.17 -0.28 -0.24
CA TYR A 130 5.97 -1.63 -0.74
C TYR A 130 4.57 -2.10 -0.32
N ILE A 131 3.77 -2.53 -1.30
CA ILE A 131 2.45 -3.11 -1.07
C ILE A 131 2.38 -4.43 -1.84
N PRO A 132 2.29 -5.59 -1.17
CA PRO A 132 2.29 -6.88 -1.84
C PRO A 132 1.17 -7.02 -2.88
N GLY A 133 1.51 -7.42 -4.12
CA GLY A 133 0.57 -7.59 -5.22
C GLY A 133 -0.02 -6.28 -5.77
N PHE A 134 0.57 -5.14 -5.43
CA PHE A 134 0.06 -3.82 -5.82
C PHE A 134 -0.01 -3.61 -7.32
N ALA A 135 0.93 -4.13 -8.12
CA ALA A 135 0.89 -3.96 -9.58
C ALA A 135 -0.42 -4.51 -10.17
N ARG A 136 -0.76 -5.74 -9.78
CA ARG A 136 -1.99 -6.42 -10.20
C ARG A 136 -3.21 -5.72 -9.63
N PHE A 137 -3.19 -5.38 -8.34
CA PHE A 137 -4.29 -4.70 -7.68
C PHE A 137 -4.57 -3.32 -8.32
N TYR A 138 -3.55 -2.52 -8.57
CA TYR A 138 -3.65 -1.23 -9.24
C TYR A 138 -4.30 -1.37 -10.61
N ARG A 139 -3.81 -2.32 -11.42
CA ARG A 139 -4.34 -2.56 -12.77
C ARG A 139 -5.80 -3.03 -12.77
N HIS A 140 -6.13 -4.00 -11.92
CA HIS A 140 -7.40 -4.71 -11.99
C HIS A 140 -8.49 -4.11 -11.13
N VAL A 141 -8.13 -3.34 -10.10
CA VAL A 141 -9.06 -2.72 -9.15
C VAL A 141 -9.03 -1.20 -9.25
N LEU A 142 -7.88 -0.56 -9.07
CA LEU A 142 -7.80 0.90 -8.93
C LEU A 142 -8.13 1.65 -10.23
N LEU A 143 -7.51 1.23 -11.35
CA LEU A 143 -7.70 1.88 -12.64
C LEU A 143 -9.18 1.92 -13.06
N GLY A 144 -9.66 3.13 -13.36
CA GLY A 144 -11.03 3.37 -13.82
C GLY A 144 -12.11 3.28 -12.72
N ARG A 145 -11.75 3.02 -11.46
CA ARG A 145 -12.72 2.92 -10.34
C ARG A 145 -12.46 3.88 -9.19
N PHE A 146 -11.20 4.22 -8.91
CA PHE A 146 -10.82 5.06 -7.78
C PHE A 146 -10.00 6.29 -8.23
N HIS A 147 -10.04 7.36 -7.43
CA HIS A 147 -9.14 8.50 -7.60
C HIS A 147 -7.76 8.19 -7.00
N HIS A 148 -6.75 9.00 -7.35
CA HIS A 148 -5.38 8.78 -6.89
C HIS A 148 -5.15 9.08 -5.40
N HIS A 149 -6.01 9.86 -4.74
CA HIS A 149 -5.89 10.11 -3.31
C HIS A 149 -6.26 8.87 -2.50
N ALA A 150 -5.49 8.58 -1.45
CA ALA A 150 -5.72 7.51 -0.49
C ALA A 150 -5.41 8.02 0.92
N ALA A 151 -6.20 7.58 1.91
CA ALA A 151 -5.83 7.72 3.30
C ALA A 151 -4.77 6.68 3.65
N VAL A 152 -3.77 7.08 4.42
CA VAL A 152 -2.70 6.21 4.89
C VAL A 152 -2.67 6.27 6.40
N ALA A 153 -3.01 5.14 7.02
CA ALA A 153 -2.72 4.87 8.41
C ALA A 153 -1.31 4.29 8.53
N PHE A 154 -0.59 4.69 9.59
CA PHE A 154 0.78 4.25 9.85
C PHE A 154 0.81 3.03 10.78
N ASP A 155 -0.05 2.05 10.48
CA ASP A 155 -0.16 0.76 11.14
C ASP A 155 -0.92 -0.23 10.23
N HIS A 156 -0.89 -1.52 10.55
CA HIS A 156 -1.71 -2.56 9.92
C HIS A 156 -3.06 -2.66 10.66
N VAL A 157 -4.07 -1.99 10.12
CA VAL A 157 -5.43 -1.88 10.67
C VAL A 157 -6.49 -2.20 9.62
N GLY A 158 -6.10 -2.92 8.56
CA GLY A 158 -6.98 -3.27 7.46
C GLY A 158 -8.16 -4.14 7.89
N ASP A 159 -7.96 -5.00 8.89
CA ASP A 159 -9.00 -5.84 9.51
C ASP A 159 -10.07 -4.99 10.21
N VAL A 160 -9.67 -4.01 11.02
CA VAL A 160 -10.57 -3.09 11.72
C VAL A 160 -11.37 -2.25 10.73
N ILE A 161 -10.71 -1.73 9.69
CA ILE A 161 -11.37 -0.96 8.63
C ILE A 161 -12.36 -1.86 7.87
N TYR A 162 -11.98 -3.09 7.54
CA TYR A 162 -12.83 -4.05 6.83
C TYR A 162 -14.11 -4.35 7.62
N ASP A 163 -13.98 -4.64 8.92
CA ASP A 163 -15.13 -4.90 9.80
C ASP A 163 -16.03 -3.66 9.96
N ALA A 164 -15.44 -2.47 10.07
CA ALA A 164 -16.20 -1.21 10.12
C ALA A 164 -17.01 -0.97 8.83
N LEU A 165 -16.41 -1.20 7.66
CA LEU A 165 -17.09 -1.05 6.37
C LEU A 165 -18.24 -2.04 6.20
N LYS A 166 -18.06 -3.30 6.62
CA LYS A 166 -19.15 -4.28 6.64
C LYS A 166 -20.30 -3.83 7.54
N LEU A 167 -19.99 -3.32 8.74
CA LEU A 167 -21.01 -2.80 9.66
C LEU A 167 -21.80 -1.63 9.05
N LEU A 168 -21.12 -0.79 8.26
CA LEU A 168 -21.72 0.34 7.54
C LEU A 168 -22.46 -0.08 6.26
N GLY A 169 -22.48 -1.37 5.91
CA GLY A 169 -23.20 -1.90 4.75
C GLY A 169 -22.49 -1.69 3.41
N VAL A 170 -21.18 -1.46 3.40
CA VAL A 170 -20.39 -1.35 2.15
C VAL A 170 -20.21 -2.75 1.56
N SER A 171 -20.79 -2.98 0.38
CA SER A 171 -20.81 -4.29 -0.28
C SER A 171 -19.59 -4.56 -1.17
N GLU A 172 -18.99 -3.50 -1.72
CA GLU A 172 -17.82 -3.60 -2.59
C GLU A 172 -16.56 -3.19 -1.82
N ILE A 173 -15.89 -4.15 -1.19
CA ILE A 173 -14.61 -3.92 -0.50
C ILE A 173 -13.52 -4.74 -1.21
N TYR A 174 -12.52 -4.06 -1.75
CA TYR A 174 -11.43 -4.69 -2.50
C TYR A 174 -10.14 -4.73 -1.68
N THR A 175 -9.42 -5.84 -1.77
CA THR A 175 -8.06 -6.00 -1.24
C THR A 175 -7.18 -6.62 -2.33
N PRO A 176 -5.84 -6.52 -2.23
CA PRO A 176 -4.95 -7.29 -3.09
C PRO A 176 -5.26 -8.79 -3.01
N ASN A 177 -5.58 -9.40 -4.14
CA ASN A 177 -5.72 -10.85 -4.24
C ASN A 177 -4.34 -11.52 -4.04
N PRO A 178 -4.30 -12.67 -3.36
CA PRO A 178 -3.08 -13.47 -3.29
C PRO A 178 -2.65 -13.94 -4.69
N GLU A 179 -1.38 -14.34 -4.82
CA GLU A 179 -0.81 -14.73 -6.11
C GLU A 179 -1.59 -15.86 -6.80
N TYR A 180 -2.02 -16.87 -6.04
CA TYR A 180 -2.78 -18.01 -6.58
C TYR A 180 -4.21 -17.66 -7.03
N MET A 181 -4.72 -16.46 -6.74
CA MET A 181 -6.07 -16.04 -7.09
C MET A 181 -6.04 -15.00 -8.22
N PRO A 182 -6.40 -15.37 -9.47
CA PRO A 182 -6.40 -14.44 -10.58
C PRO A 182 -7.53 -13.41 -10.46
N TYR A 183 -7.28 -12.19 -10.87
CA TYR A 183 -8.33 -11.20 -11.14
C TYR A 183 -9.09 -11.56 -12.42
N PRO A 184 -10.34 -11.08 -12.58
CA PRO A 184 -11.06 -11.21 -13.84
C PRO A 184 -10.23 -10.70 -15.03
N GLY A 185 -10.01 -11.57 -16.01
CA GLY A 185 -9.26 -11.28 -17.24
C GLY A 185 -7.74 -11.52 -17.15
N GLU A 186 -7.19 -11.90 -15.99
CA GLU A 186 -5.82 -12.42 -15.92
C GLU A 186 -5.72 -13.83 -16.51
N ASN A 187 -4.53 -14.19 -17.01
CA ASN A 187 -4.28 -15.52 -17.54
C ASN A 187 -4.23 -16.53 -16.39
N PRO A 188 -5.14 -17.54 -16.35
CA PRO A 188 -5.17 -18.52 -15.25
C PRO A 188 -3.98 -19.48 -15.23
N PHE A 189 -3.08 -19.42 -16.23
CA PHE A 189 -1.86 -20.24 -16.31
C PHE A 189 -0.57 -19.46 -16.02
N SER A 190 -0.65 -18.14 -15.81
CA SER A 190 0.55 -17.33 -15.51
C SER A 190 0.95 -17.37 -14.03
N THR A 191 -0.02 -17.62 -13.16
CA THR A 191 0.24 -17.98 -11.76
C THR A 191 0.39 -19.49 -11.78
N GLY A 192 1.60 -19.98 -11.51
CA GLY A 192 1.86 -21.43 -11.55
C GLY A 192 0.79 -22.14 -10.72
N PHE A 193 0.32 -23.31 -11.16
CA PHE A 193 -0.24 -24.27 -10.21
C PHE A 193 0.84 -24.37 -9.14
N ALA A 194 0.61 -23.79 -7.97
CA ALA A 194 1.53 -23.95 -6.85
C ALA A 194 1.56 -25.46 -6.64
N ALA A 195 2.60 -26.11 -7.15
CA ALA A 195 2.89 -27.47 -6.80
C ALA A 195 2.96 -27.41 -5.28
N ALA A 196 2.03 -28.09 -4.63
CA ALA A 196 2.09 -28.33 -3.21
C ALA A 196 3.34 -29.18 -2.99
N GLU A 197 4.52 -28.57 -3.01
CA GLU A 197 5.68 -29.11 -2.34
C GLU A 197 5.43 -28.87 -0.85
N ALA A 198 4.58 -29.73 -0.30
CA ALA A 198 4.71 -30.15 1.07
C ALA A 198 6.08 -30.81 1.19
N ILE A 199 7.13 -30.00 1.34
CA ILE A 199 8.39 -30.47 1.90
C ILE A 199 8.06 -30.76 3.37
N CYS A 200 7.72 -32.02 3.65
CA CYS A 200 7.75 -32.52 5.01
C CYS A 200 9.20 -32.41 5.48
N ASN A 201 9.55 -31.32 6.17
CA ASN A 201 10.75 -31.24 6.99
C ASN A 201 10.52 -32.02 8.30
N CYS A 202 10.11 -33.27 8.15
CA CYS A 202 10.14 -34.22 9.23
C CYS A 202 11.57 -34.77 9.29
N ASP A 203 12.37 -34.17 10.17
CA ASP A 203 13.71 -34.60 10.57
C ASP A 203 13.62 -35.88 11.45
N CYS A 204 12.84 -36.87 11.01
CA CYS A 204 12.74 -38.15 11.68
C CYS A 204 13.90 -39.02 11.22
N GLY A 205 14.91 -39.17 12.09
CA GLY A 205 15.98 -40.14 11.92
C GLY A 205 15.38 -41.55 11.80
N CYS A 206 15.30 -42.04 10.57
CA CYS A 206 14.90 -43.42 10.29
C CYS A 206 15.99 -44.36 10.81
N HIS A 207 15.75 -44.95 11.98
CA HIS A 207 16.38 -46.22 12.32
C HIS A 207 15.59 -47.34 11.66
N ASP A 208 16.34 -48.27 11.10
CA ASP A 208 15.85 -49.43 10.37
C ASP A 208 14.79 -50.21 11.14
N GLU A 209 13.82 -50.73 10.38
CA GLU A 209 12.82 -51.76 10.69
C GLU A 209 11.36 -51.29 10.89
N GLU A 210 10.52 -51.80 9.98
CA GLU A 210 9.07 -52.08 10.06
C GLU A 210 8.04 -51.20 9.31
N GLU A 211 7.39 -51.89 8.36
CA GLU A 211 6.06 -51.73 7.74
C GLU A 211 5.73 -50.46 6.94
N HIS A 212 5.75 -50.63 5.61
CA HIS A 212 5.10 -49.74 4.65
C HIS A 212 3.57 -49.94 4.69
N ASP A 213 2.83 -48.88 5.05
CA ASP A 213 1.42 -48.73 4.67
C ASP A 213 1.31 -47.62 3.60
N ASP A 214 0.39 -47.80 2.65
CA ASP A 214 0.37 -47.14 1.32
C ASP A 214 -0.03 -45.65 1.36
N HIS A 215 -0.08 -45.06 2.55
CA HIS A 215 -0.35 -43.64 2.79
C HIS A 215 0.75 -43.09 3.70
N GLY A 216 1.89 -42.75 3.07
CA GLY A 216 3.13 -42.31 3.71
C GLY A 216 3.01 -41.04 4.54
N CYS A 217 2.42 -41.17 5.73
CA CYS A 217 2.53 -40.19 6.80
C CYS A 217 2.62 -40.96 8.13
N CYS A 218 3.85 -41.17 8.60
CA CYS A 218 4.08 -41.61 9.97
C CYS A 218 3.80 -40.43 10.90
N CYS A 219 2.60 -40.40 11.47
CA CYS A 219 2.29 -39.55 12.61
C CYS A 219 2.56 -40.35 13.89
N ASN A 220 3.45 -39.84 14.74
CA ASN A 220 3.35 -40.05 16.20
C ASN A 220 2.80 -38.77 16.83
#